data_AF-A0A4S4EFV4-F1
#
_entry.id   AF-A0A4S4EFV4-F1
#
_cell.length_a   1.000
_cell.length_b   1.000
_cell.length_c   1.000
_cell.angle_alpha   90.00
_cell.angle_beta   90.00
_cell.angle_gamma   90.00
#
_symmetry.space_group_name_H-M   'P 1'
#
loop_
_entity.id
_entity.type
_entity.pdbx_description
1 polymer ?
#
loop_
_entity_poly.entity_id
_entity_poly.type
_entity_poly.pdbx_seq_one_letter_code
_entity_poly.pdbx_strand_id
1 'polypeptide(L)'
;MSVSDDEKTRRIGRRDIVVAWHGTVAPSEWYKDLQRKLEPIGEGEAKVERGFLSIYISKSDATRYNKSSASEQVMKEVKRLVKFLKTRGEQVSLTITGHSLGGALALLNAYEAATAIPNLHISVISFGAPRVGNIAFRDEIHQMGVKTLRMVVK
;
A
#
# COMPACT_ATOMS: atom_id res chain seq x y z
N MET A 1 -9.18 -4.30 -6.29
CA MET A 1 -7.92 -4.67 -6.98
C MET A 1 -8.26 -5.18 -8.36
N SER A 2 -7.40 -4.94 -9.34
CA SER A 2 -7.58 -5.40 -10.72
C SER A 2 -6.23 -5.79 -11.33
N VAL A 3 -6.27 -6.51 -12.45
CA VAL A 3 -5.10 -6.88 -13.25
C VAL A 3 -5.32 -6.36 -14.65
N SER A 4 -4.28 -5.81 -15.27
CA SER A 4 -4.33 -5.31 -16.65
C SER A 4 -4.65 -6.43 -17.66
N ASP A 5 -5.41 -6.09 -18.70
CA ASP A 5 -5.67 -6.98 -19.84
C ASP A 5 -4.45 -7.10 -20.77
N ASP A 6 -4.56 -7.97 -21.78
CA ASP A 6 -3.45 -8.29 -22.69
C ASP A 6 -3.05 -7.12 -23.59
N GLU A 7 -4.01 -6.31 -24.02
CA GLU A 7 -3.76 -5.11 -24.81
C GLU A 7 -2.94 -4.10 -24.01
N LYS A 8 -3.38 -3.82 -22.78
CA LYS A 8 -2.70 -2.89 -21.88
C LYS A 8 -1.31 -3.41 -21.51
N THR A 9 -1.19 -4.70 -21.23
CA THR A 9 0.09 -5.36 -20.90
C THR A 9 1.09 -5.22 -22.05
N ARG A 10 0.66 -5.44 -23.29
CA ARG A 10 1.51 -5.25 -24.47
C ARG A 10 1.97 -3.80 -24.62
N ARG A 11 1.11 -2.83 -24.31
CA ARG A 11 1.45 -1.39 -24.36
C ARG A 11 2.43 -0.97 -23.28
N ILE A 12 2.32 -1.49 -22.05
CA ILE A 12 3.17 -1.09 -20.92
C ILE A 12 4.40 -1.98 -20.72
N GLY A 13 4.50 -3.09 -21.47
CA GLY A 13 5.61 -4.04 -21.46
C GLY A 13 5.64 -4.99 -20.26
N ARG A 14 4.61 -4.98 -19.41
CA ARG A 14 4.51 -5.78 -18.17
C ARG A 14 3.06 -5.97 -17.76
N ARG A 15 2.75 -7.02 -17.01
CA ARG A 15 1.44 -7.20 -16.39
C ARG A 15 1.37 -6.42 -15.10
N ASP A 16 0.53 -5.39 -15.08
CA ASP A 16 0.32 -4.55 -13.90
C ASP A 16 -0.85 -5.05 -13.07
N ILE A 17 -0.61 -5.21 -11.77
CA ILE A 17 -1.61 -5.43 -10.72
C ILE A 17 -1.89 -4.07 -10.08
N VAL A 18 -3.16 -3.68 -9.97
CA VAL A 18 -3.56 -2.40 -9.37
C VAL A 18 -4.33 -2.61 -8.08
N VAL A 19 -3.82 -2.04 -6.99
CA VAL A 19 -4.50 -1.97 -5.69
C VAL A 19 -4.95 -0.53 -5.44
N ALA A 20 -6.25 -0.33 -5.25
CA ALA A 20 -6.82 0.97 -4.93
C ALA A 20 -7.37 0.96 -3.50
N TRP A 21 -6.84 1.84 -2.66
CA TRP A 21 -7.28 2.05 -1.28
C TRP A 21 -8.25 3.22 -1.22
N HIS A 22 -9.44 2.98 -0.66
CA HIS A 22 -10.42 4.04 -0.46
C HIS A 22 -10.00 4.95 0.71
N GLY A 23 -10.32 6.23 0.59
CA GLY A 23 -10.22 7.17 1.70
C GLY A 23 -11.45 7.12 2.61
N THR A 24 -11.49 8.00 3.61
CA THR A 24 -12.66 8.18 4.50
C THR A 24 -13.63 9.22 3.93
N VAL A 25 -14.92 9.04 4.19
CA VAL A 25 -16.00 9.96 3.78
C VAL A 25 -16.00 11.27 4.61
N ALA A 26 -15.44 11.25 5.83
CA ALA A 26 -15.30 12.41 6.73
C ALA A 26 -13.82 12.74 7.02
N PRO A 27 -13.15 13.54 6.16
CA PRO A 27 -11.70 13.74 6.25
C PRO A 27 -11.19 14.51 7.49
N SER A 28 -12.00 15.43 8.00
CA SER A 28 -11.62 16.36 9.07
C SER A 28 -11.62 15.72 10.45
N GLU A 29 -12.53 14.78 10.69
CA GLU A 29 -12.67 14.04 11.95
C GLU A 29 -11.48 13.09 12.12
N TRP A 30 -11.18 12.29 11.09
CA TRP A 30 -10.04 11.38 11.15
C TRP A 30 -8.72 12.14 11.36
N TYR A 31 -8.54 13.29 10.72
CA TYR A 31 -7.29 14.05 10.83
C TYR A 31 -7.04 14.60 12.23
N LYS A 32 -8.12 14.87 12.98
CA LYS A 32 -8.03 15.29 14.38
C LYS A 32 -7.70 14.09 15.29
N ASP A 33 -8.29 12.93 15.02
CA ASP A 33 -8.06 11.71 15.80
C ASP A 33 -6.67 11.08 15.55
N LEU A 34 -6.11 11.29 14.36
CA LEU A 34 -4.85 10.69 13.89
C LEU A 34 -3.58 11.45 14.32
N GLN A 35 -3.56 12.00 15.53
CA GLN A 35 -2.43 12.80 15.98
C GLN A 35 -1.71 12.22 17.22
N ARG A 36 -0.42 11.89 17.00
CA ARG A 36 0.76 12.07 17.90
C ARG A 36 1.58 10.82 18.22
N LYS A 37 1.09 9.61 17.98
CA LYS A 37 1.86 8.39 18.29
C LYS A 37 2.39 7.73 17.02
N LEU A 38 3.71 7.66 16.92
CA LEU A 38 4.39 6.85 15.92
C LEU A 38 4.69 5.47 16.51
N GLU A 39 4.40 4.42 15.76
CA GLU A 39 4.73 3.04 16.11
C GLU A 39 5.83 2.52 15.16
N PRO A 40 6.78 1.71 15.64
CA PRO A 40 7.76 1.05 14.80
C PRO A 40 7.11 0.20 13.69
N ILE A 41 7.74 0.18 12.53
CA ILE A 41 7.41 -0.75 11.44
C ILE A 41 8.71 -1.40 10.94
N GLY A 42 8.71 -2.72 10.79
CA GLY A 42 9.92 -3.48 10.49
C GLY A 42 10.91 -3.51 11.65
N GLU A 43 12.18 -3.80 11.34
CA GLU A 43 13.26 -3.94 12.32
C GLU A 43 14.16 -2.70 12.43
N GLY A 44 13.95 -1.70 11.57
CA GLY A 44 14.75 -0.49 11.50
C GLY A 44 14.22 0.68 12.34
N GLU A 45 14.65 1.88 11.98
CA GLU A 45 14.22 3.13 12.62
C GLU A 45 12.91 3.67 12.03
N ALA A 46 12.35 2.99 11.03
CA ALA A 46 11.07 3.36 10.44
C ALA A 46 9.94 3.32 11.47
N LYS A 47 9.19 4.43 11.53
CA LYS A 47 7.98 4.54 12.35
C LYS A 47 6.86 5.19 11.54
N VAL A 48 5.66 4.69 11.73
CA VAL A 48 4.44 5.14 11.04
C VAL A 48 3.39 5.60 12.04
N GLU A 49 2.48 6.45 11.60
CA GLU A 49 1.37 6.91 12.43
C GLU A 49 0.49 5.71 12.82
N ARG A 50 0.21 5.61 14.13
CA ARG A 50 -0.44 4.47 14.75
C ARG A 50 -1.82 4.18 14.19
N GLY A 51 -2.66 5.20 13.97
CA GLY A 51 -4.02 4.99 13.50
C GLY A 51 -4.06 4.50 12.05
N PHE A 52 -3.18 4.96 11.16
CA PHE A 52 -3.04 4.37 9.83
C PHE A 52 -2.63 2.90 9.91
N LEU A 53 -1.62 2.60 10.74
CA LEU A 53 -1.16 1.23 10.94
C LEU A 53 -2.27 0.35 11.52
N SER A 54 -3.03 0.84 12.50
CA SER A 54 -4.16 0.13 13.09
C SER A 54 -5.22 -0.18 12.05
N ILE A 55 -5.64 0.79 11.23
CA ILE A 55 -6.61 0.54 10.15
C ILE A 55 -6.10 -0.55 9.20
N TYR A 56 -4.79 -0.56 8.92
CA TYR A 56 -4.17 -1.49 8.00
C TYR A 56 -4.07 -2.93 8.56
N ILE A 57 -3.73 -3.10 9.84
CA ILE A 57 -3.40 -4.41 10.44
C ILE A 57 -4.45 -4.95 11.42
N SER A 58 -5.41 -4.14 11.88
CA SER A 58 -6.39 -4.57 12.87
C SER A 58 -7.31 -5.65 12.31
N LYS A 59 -7.59 -6.65 13.16
CA LYS A 59 -8.56 -7.72 12.97
C LYS A 59 -9.27 -8.02 14.29
N SER A 60 -10.45 -8.62 14.24
CA SER A 60 -11.20 -9.02 15.41
C SER A 60 -11.98 -10.31 15.14
N ASP A 61 -11.71 -11.33 15.95
CA ASP A 61 -12.41 -12.60 15.87
C ASP A 61 -13.89 -12.48 16.31
N ALA A 62 -14.25 -11.36 16.95
CA ALA A 62 -15.60 -11.09 17.44
C ALA A 62 -16.57 -10.57 16.35
N THR A 63 -16.08 -10.20 15.16
CA THR A 63 -16.95 -9.69 14.08
C THR A 63 -17.03 -10.67 12.90
N ARG A 64 -18.16 -10.65 12.20
CA ARG A 64 -18.35 -11.48 10.99
C ARG A 64 -17.47 -11.04 9.81
N TYR A 65 -16.98 -9.80 9.81
CA TYR A 65 -16.39 -9.14 8.63
C TYR A 65 -14.89 -8.82 8.75
N ASN A 66 -14.27 -8.79 9.95
CA ASN A 66 -12.84 -8.48 10.11
C ASN A 66 -11.99 -9.61 10.73
N LYS A 67 -12.35 -10.87 10.48
CA LYS A 67 -11.53 -12.04 10.89
C LYS A 67 -10.10 -12.01 10.33
N SER A 68 -9.89 -11.28 9.24
CA SER A 68 -8.58 -10.99 8.64
C SER A 68 -8.42 -9.50 8.41
N SER A 69 -7.22 -8.98 8.65
CA SER A 69 -6.93 -7.56 8.45
C SER A 69 -6.93 -7.16 6.97
N ALA A 70 -6.94 -5.86 6.69
CA ALA A 70 -6.87 -5.36 5.32
C ALA A 70 -5.52 -5.74 4.65
N SER A 71 -4.43 -5.67 5.42
CA SER A 71 -3.10 -6.18 5.05
C SER A 71 -3.15 -7.66 4.64
N GLU A 72 -3.68 -8.53 5.49
CA GLU A 72 -3.73 -9.98 5.22
C GLU A 72 -4.51 -10.30 3.94
N GLN A 73 -5.65 -9.64 3.74
CA GLN A 73 -6.50 -9.86 2.56
C GLN A 73 -5.80 -9.41 1.26
N VAL A 74 -5.27 -8.19 1.23
CA VAL A 74 -4.61 -7.64 0.04
C VAL A 74 -3.33 -8.41 -0.26
N MET A 75 -2.48 -8.67 0.75
CA MET A 75 -1.20 -9.34 0.52
C MET A 75 -1.35 -10.79 0.12
N LYS A 76 -2.37 -11.51 0.61
CA LYS A 76 -2.68 -12.86 0.15
C LYS A 76 -2.94 -12.88 -1.35
N GLU A 77 -3.77 -11.98 -1.84
CA GLU A 77 -4.16 -11.97 -3.25
C GLU A 77 -3.08 -11.36 -4.15
N VAL A 78 -2.34 -10.34 -3.70
CA VAL A 78 -1.13 -9.84 -4.41
C VAL A 78 -0.11 -10.96 -4.58
N LYS A 79 0.22 -11.71 -3.53
CA LYS A 79 1.16 -12.83 -3.61
C LYS A 79 0.67 -13.91 -4.58
N ARG A 80 -0.64 -14.24 -4.54
CA ARG A 80 -1.26 -15.20 -5.46
C ARG A 80 -1.13 -14.76 -6.91
N LEU A 81 -1.49 -13.51 -7.21
CA LEU A 81 -1.45 -12.96 -8.57
C LEU A 81 -0.02 -12.85 -9.09
N VAL A 82 0.91 -12.34 -8.29
CA VAL A 82 2.33 -12.27 -8.65
C VAL A 82 2.88 -13.66 -8.97
N LYS A 83 2.60 -14.66 -8.12
CA LYS A 83 3.04 -16.04 -8.37
C LYS A 83 2.45 -16.59 -9.66
N PHE A 84 1.14 -16.47 -9.84
CA PHE A 84 0.45 -16.97 -11.03
C PHE A 84 0.97 -16.34 -12.33
N LEU A 85 1.11 -15.02 -12.37
CA LEU A 85 1.58 -14.31 -13.56
C LEU A 85 3.05 -14.58 -13.86
N LYS A 86 3.90 -14.71 -12.83
CA LYS A 86 5.30 -15.15 -13.02
C LYS A 86 5.41 -16.57 -13.58
N THR A 87 4.55 -17.51 -13.15
CA THR A 87 4.48 -18.84 -13.80
C THR A 87 4.04 -18.77 -15.25
N ARG A 88 3.33 -17.68 -15.62
CA ARG A 88 3.00 -17.20 -16.96
C ARG A 88 4.21 -16.92 -17.88
N GLY A 89 5.40 -16.73 -17.29
CA GLY A 89 6.53 -16.06 -17.95
C GLY A 89 6.36 -14.55 -18.09
N GLU A 90 5.39 -13.94 -17.40
CA GLU A 90 5.10 -12.52 -17.51
C GLU A 90 5.97 -11.70 -16.55
N GLN A 91 6.48 -10.55 -17.03
CA GLN A 91 7.03 -9.53 -16.13
C GLN A 91 5.88 -8.86 -15.39
N VAL A 92 5.98 -8.75 -14.06
CA VAL A 92 4.88 -8.26 -13.21
C VAL A 92 5.28 -6.97 -12.50
N SER A 93 4.34 -6.03 -12.42
CA SER A 93 4.43 -4.85 -11.55
C SER A 93 3.21 -4.72 -10.65
N LEU A 94 3.36 -3.92 -9.61
CA LEU A 94 2.32 -3.56 -8.67
C LEU A 94 2.20 -2.03 -8.59
N THR A 95 1.04 -1.52 -8.96
CA THR A 95 0.67 -0.12 -8.79
C THR A 95 -0.34 0.00 -7.65
N ILE A 96 -0.05 0.85 -6.67
CA ILE A 96 -0.90 1.07 -5.51
C ILE A 96 -1.34 2.54 -5.50
N THR A 97 -2.62 2.79 -5.31
CA THR A 97 -3.19 4.14 -5.37
C THR A 97 -4.19 4.41 -4.26
N GLY A 98 -4.37 5.69 -3.93
CA GLY A 98 -5.38 6.12 -2.97
C GLY A 98 -5.42 7.63 -2.76
N HIS A 99 -6.60 8.12 -2.36
CA HIS A 99 -6.84 9.52 -2.01
C HIS A 99 -6.97 9.70 -0.50
N SER A 100 -6.45 10.80 0.05
CA SER A 100 -6.54 11.15 1.47
C SER A 100 -6.02 10.00 2.36
N LEU A 101 -6.83 9.45 3.28
CA LEU A 101 -6.48 8.25 4.07
C LEU A 101 -6.01 7.09 3.18
N GLY A 102 -6.65 6.86 2.03
CA GLY A 102 -6.28 5.78 1.12
C GLY A 102 -4.85 5.90 0.59
N GLY A 103 -4.35 7.14 0.46
CA GLY A 103 -2.94 7.37 0.10
C GLY A 103 -1.97 6.97 1.22
N ALA A 104 -2.37 7.07 2.48
CA ALA A 104 -1.57 6.57 3.60
C ALA A 104 -1.53 5.04 3.63
N LEU A 105 -2.68 4.39 3.47
CA LEU A 105 -2.78 2.93 3.38
C LEU A 105 -2.03 2.37 2.16
N ALA A 106 -2.01 3.11 1.05
CA ALA A 106 -1.24 2.75 -0.13
C ALA A 106 0.27 2.68 0.14
N LEU A 107 0.82 3.60 0.94
CA LEU A 107 2.24 3.59 1.32
C LEU A 107 2.56 2.43 2.28
N LEU A 108 1.69 2.14 3.25
CA LEU A 108 1.86 0.99 4.14
C LEU A 108 1.83 -0.33 3.36
N ASN A 109 0.91 -0.46 2.41
CA ASN A 109 0.83 -1.64 1.56
C ASN A 109 2.03 -1.79 0.63
N ALA A 110 2.58 -0.68 0.12
CA ALA A 110 3.80 -0.70 -0.69
C ALA A 110 5.02 -1.15 0.12
N TYR A 111 5.15 -0.66 1.36
CA TYR A 111 6.20 -1.08 2.27
C TYR A 111 6.14 -2.60 2.50
N GLU A 112 4.98 -3.12 2.91
CA GLU A 112 4.81 -4.56 3.16
C GLU A 112 5.05 -5.40 1.90
N ALA A 113 4.57 -4.94 0.74
CA ALA A 113 4.77 -5.64 -0.53
C ALA A 113 6.24 -5.68 -0.95
N ALA A 114 6.99 -4.59 -0.74
CA ALA A 114 8.41 -4.52 -1.07
C ALA A 114 9.24 -5.44 -0.17
N THR A 115 8.89 -5.52 1.13
CA THR A 115 9.52 -6.46 2.08
C THR A 115 9.19 -7.91 1.73
N ALA A 116 7.92 -8.22 1.43
CA ALA A 116 7.46 -9.59 1.25
C ALA A 116 7.73 -10.17 -0.14
N ILE A 117 7.93 -9.33 -1.16
CA ILE A 117 8.13 -9.74 -2.55
C ILE A 117 9.34 -8.98 -3.12
N PRO A 118 10.57 -9.44 -2.81
CA PRO A 118 11.78 -8.79 -3.29
C PRO A 118 11.81 -8.68 -4.82
N ASN A 119 12.39 -7.59 -5.33
CA ASN A 119 12.55 -7.32 -6.76
C ASN A 119 11.24 -7.12 -7.55
N LEU A 120 10.08 -6.94 -6.88
CA LEU A 120 8.85 -6.54 -7.56
C LEU A 120 8.91 -5.03 -7.89
N HIS A 121 8.55 -4.66 -9.12
CA HIS A 121 8.40 -3.25 -9.47
C HIS A 121 7.15 -2.68 -8.82
N ILE A 122 7.32 -1.84 -7.79
CA ILE A 122 6.22 -1.26 -7.03
C ILE A 122 6.19 0.27 -7.25
N SER A 123 5.00 0.78 -7.57
CA SER A 123 4.74 2.21 -7.70
C SER A 123 3.54 2.64 -6.85
N VAL A 124 3.66 3.78 -6.17
CA VAL A 124 2.59 4.40 -5.39
C VAL A 124 2.21 5.72 -6.00
N ILE A 125 0.93 5.88 -6.35
CA ILE A 125 0.36 7.15 -6.83
C ILE A 125 -0.70 7.59 -5.84
N SER A 126 -0.47 8.68 -5.13
CA SER A 126 -1.36 9.15 -4.07
C SER A 126 -1.82 10.58 -4.28
N PHE A 127 -3.03 10.89 -3.79
CA PHE A 127 -3.70 12.17 -4.00
C PHE A 127 -4.11 12.74 -2.63
N GLY A 128 -3.63 13.94 -2.28
CA GLY A 128 -3.99 14.57 -1.00
C GLY A 128 -3.62 13.74 0.24
N ALA A 129 -2.69 12.79 0.11
CA ALA A 129 -2.30 11.89 1.21
C ALA A 129 -1.65 12.68 2.36
N PRO A 130 -1.88 12.32 3.63
CA PRO A 130 -1.15 12.90 4.76
C PRO A 130 0.30 12.41 4.85
N ARG A 131 1.06 12.94 5.82
CA ARG A 131 2.36 12.36 6.20
C ARG A 131 2.11 11.06 6.96
N VAL A 132 2.70 9.95 6.48
CA VAL A 132 2.43 8.59 6.99
C VAL A 132 3.40 8.17 8.09
N GLY A 133 4.66 8.59 8.01
CA GLY A 133 5.70 8.16 8.94
C GLY A 133 6.86 9.15 9.05
N ASN A 134 7.90 8.72 9.77
CA ASN A 134 9.12 9.48 9.96
C ASN A 134 10.03 9.45 8.70
N ILE A 135 11.19 10.11 8.81
CA ILE A 135 12.16 10.18 7.72
C ILE A 135 12.73 8.80 7.39
N ALA A 136 13.02 7.98 8.41
CA ALA A 136 13.52 6.62 8.21
C ALA A 136 12.53 5.77 7.39
N PHE A 137 11.22 5.84 7.65
CA PHE A 137 10.21 5.15 6.85
C PHE A 137 10.22 5.57 5.37
N ARG A 138 10.36 6.87 5.08
CA ARG A 138 10.50 7.37 3.70
C ARG A 138 11.77 6.81 3.06
N ASP A 139 12.88 6.82 3.78
CA ASP A 139 14.18 6.42 3.25
C ASP A 139 14.23 4.91 2.99
N GLU A 140 13.66 4.08 3.87
CA GLU A 140 13.51 2.64 3.66
C GLU A 140 12.64 2.33 2.43
N ILE A 141 11.50 3.01 2.25
CA ILE A 141 10.68 2.87 1.03
C ILE A 141 11.50 3.16 -0.23
N HIS A 142 12.29 4.23 -0.23
CA HIS A 142 13.15 4.58 -1.37
C HIS A 142 14.27 3.56 -1.59
N GLN A 143 14.91 3.07 -0.53
CA GLN A 143 15.97 2.06 -0.59
C GLN A 143 15.46 0.71 -1.11
N MET A 144 14.22 0.34 -0.77
CA MET A 144 13.54 -0.83 -1.33
C MET A 144 13.16 -0.67 -2.81
N GLY A 145 13.44 0.48 -3.42
CA GLY A 145 13.20 0.73 -4.84
C GLY A 145 11.76 1.10 -5.20
N VAL A 146 10.90 1.34 -4.20
CA VAL A 146 9.50 1.76 -4.40
C VAL A 146 9.48 3.17 -5.00
N LYS A 147 8.78 3.34 -6.12
CA LYS A 147 8.57 4.65 -6.74
C LYS A 147 7.33 5.31 -6.17
N THR A 148 7.43 6.56 -5.73
CA THR A 148 6.30 7.28 -5.13
C THR A 148 6.02 8.58 -5.88
N LEU A 149 4.74 8.84 -6.15
CA LEU A 149 4.23 10.10 -6.68
C LEU A 149 3.08 10.57 -5.79
N ARG A 150 3.23 11.74 -5.17
CA ARG A 150 2.21 12.36 -4.32
C ARG A 150 1.74 13.66 -4.95
N MET A 151 0.47 13.70 -5.34
CA MET A 151 -0.17 14.89 -5.88
C MET A 151 -0.92 15.64 -4.79
N VAL A 152 -0.66 16.95 -4.70
CA VAL A 152 -1.27 17.85 -3.73
C VAL A 152 -1.80 19.07 -4.48
N VAL A 153 -3.06 19.43 -4.23
CA VAL A 153 -3.63 20.68 -4.73
C VAL A 153 -3.19 21.79 -3.77
N LYS A 154 -2.56 22.84 -4.31
CA LYS A 154 -2.16 24.03 -3.57
C LYS A 154 -3.29 25.05 -3.56
#